data_AF-A0A2V7BHW4-F1
#
_entry.id   AF-A0A2V7BHW4-F1
#
_cell.length_a   1.000
_cell.length_b   1.000
_cell.length_c   1.000
_cell.angle_alpha   90.00
_cell.angle_beta   90.00
_cell.angle_gamma   90.00
#
_symmetry.space_group_name_H-M   'P 1'
#
loop_
_entity.id
_entity.type
_entity.pdbx_description
1 polymer ?
#
loop_
_entity_poly.entity_id
_entity_poly.type
_entity_poly.pdbx_seq_one_letter_code
_entity_poly.pdbx_strand_id
1 'polypeptide(L)' 'MKCHCGGLLRFDLQHLQDAVRLGLRDDVSLFWKCMVCGRTRKSDESYPLSQVVASLERFTTPIDAQASRR' A
#
# COMPACT_ATOMS: atom_id res chain seq x y z
N MET A 1 1.86 -12.49 -1.91
CA MET A 1 1.60 -12.60 -3.37
C MET A 1 2.92 -12.93 -4.09
N LYS A 2 2.93 -13.82 -5.10
CA LYS A 2 4.16 -14.21 -5.84
C LYS A 2 4.16 -13.70 -7.28
N CYS A 3 5.33 -13.35 -7.80
CA CYS A 3 5.56 -13.02 -9.21
C CYS A 3 5.72 -14.30 -10.05
N HIS A 4 5.52 -14.21 -11.37
CA HIS A 4 5.75 -15.31 -12.30
C HIS A 4 7.19 -15.86 -12.26
N CYS A 5 8.20 -15.04 -11.91
CA CYS A 5 9.57 -15.53 -11.72
C CYS A 5 9.81 -16.24 -10.38
N GLY A 6 8.78 -16.49 -9.57
CA GLY A 6 8.88 -17.06 -8.23
C GLY A 6 9.23 -16.05 -7.12
N GLY A 7 9.63 -14.84 -7.48
CA GLY A 7 10.00 -13.78 -6.52
C GLY A 7 8.80 -13.23 -5.74
N LEU A 8 9.04 -12.73 -4.52
CA LEU A 8 8.02 -12.07 -3.72
C LEU A 8 7.65 -10.70 -4.32
N LEU A 9 6.36 -10.43 -4.38
CA LEU A 9 5.81 -9.11 -4.70
C LEU A 9 5.64 -8.32 -3.40
N ARG A 10 6.30 -7.15 -3.29
CA ARG A 10 6.11 -6.21 -2.19
C ARG A 10 5.24 -5.05 -2.64
N PHE A 11 4.41 -4.58 -1.73
CA PHE A 11 3.55 -3.43 -1.97
C PHE A 11 4.41 -2.18 -2.19
N ASP A 12 4.10 -1.43 -3.24
CA ASP A 12 4.84 -0.23 -3.63
C ASP A 12 4.26 0.99 -2.90
N LEU A 13 4.72 1.19 -1.67
CA LEU A 13 4.34 2.35 -0.85
C LEU A 13 4.82 3.67 -1.46
N GLN A 14 5.93 3.65 -2.20
CA GLN A 14 6.49 4.87 -2.79
C GLN A 14 5.51 5.46 -3.81
N HIS A 15 4.87 4.61 -4.62
CA HIS A 15 3.84 5.04 -5.55
C HIS A 15 2.71 5.82 -4.87
N LEU A 16 2.24 5.35 -3.71
CA LEU A 16 1.19 6.06 -2.96
C LEU A 16 1.70 7.37 -2.34
N GLN A 17 2.92 7.38 -1.81
CA GLN A 17 3.53 8.60 -1.28
C GLN A 17 3.69 9.66 -2.36
N ASP A 18 4.07 9.26 -3.57
CA ASP A 18 4.17 10.15 -4.72
C ASP A 18 2.79 10.69 -5.14
N ALA A 19 1.75 9.84 -5.14
CA ALA A 19 0.38 10.26 -5.40
C ALA A 19 -0.11 11.31 -4.39
N VAL A 20 0.16 11.10 -3.09
CA VAL A 20 -0.14 12.07 -2.02
C VAL A 20 0.64 13.37 -2.25
N ARG A 21 1.95 13.28 -2.52
CA ARG A 21 2.83 14.44 -2.71
C ARG A 21 2.41 15.29 -3.91
N LEU A 22 1.95 14.65 -4.98
CA LEU A 22 1.44 15.31 -6.18
C LEU A 22 0.02 15.86 -6.00
N GLY A 23 -0.61 15.62 -4.85
CA GLY A 23 -1.96 16.10 -4.57
C GLY A 23 -3.03 15.39 -5.39
N LEU A 24 -2.79 14.16 -5.85
CA LEU A 24 -3.82 13.35 -6.51
C LEU A 24 -4.93 13.07 -5.50
N ARG A 25 -6.16 13.47 -5.80
CA ARG A 25 -7.33 13.27 -4.94
C ARG A 25 -8.28 12.19 -5.43
N ASP A 26 -7.95 11.60 -6.58
CA ASP A 26 -8.79 10.64 -7.28
C ASP A 26 -8.53 9.19 -6.83
N ASP A 27 -9.16 8.27 -7.54
CA ASP A 27 -8.94 6.84 -7.38
C ASP A 27 -7.53 6.47 -7.81
N VAL A 28 -6.81 5.78 -6.92
CA VAL A 28 -5.47 5.26 -7.16
C VAL A 28 -5.51 3.74 -7.31
N SER A 29 -4.72 3.24 -8.25
CA SER A 29 -4.47 1.81 -8.35
C SER A 29 -3.34 1.42 -7.40
N LEU A 30 -3.43 0.21 -6.86
CA LEU A 30 -2.43 -0.37 -5.98
C LEU A 30 -1.36 -1.09 -6.82
N PHE A 31 -0.10 -0.96 -6.43
CA PHE A 31 1.01 -1.56 -7.15
C PHE A 31 1.83 -2.46 -6.24
N TRP A 32 2.34 -3.56 -6.81
CA TRP A 32 3.31 -4.43 -6.16
C TRP A 32 4.50 -4.67 -7.08
N LYS A 33 5.71 -4.51 -6.56
CA LYS A 33 6.96 -4.71 -7.30
C LYS A 33 7.63 -6.02 -6.90
N CYS A 34 8.11 -6.77 -7.89
CA CYS A 34 8.86 -7.99 -7.65
C CYS A 34 10.27 -7.66 -7.21
N MET A 35 10.69 -8.21 -6.07
CA MET A 35 12.04 -7.99 -5.53
C MET A 35 13.15 -8.74 -6.29
N VAL A 36 12.79 -9.59 -7.25
CA VAL A 36 13.75 -10.40 -8.03
C VAL A 36 13.87 -9.87 -9.46
N CYS A 37 12.77 -9.81 -10.19
CA CYS A 37 12.78 -9.41 -11.61
C CYS A 37 12.33 -7.97 -11.87
N GLY A 38 11.97 -7.21 -10.83
CA GLY A 38 11.56 -5.80 -10.95
C GLY A 38 10.18 -5.57 -11.57
N ARG A 39 9.50 -6.60 -12.09
CA ARG A 39 8.15 -6.47 -12.66
C ARG A 39 7.15 -5.94 -11.64
N THR A 40 6.26 -5.09 -12.13
CA THR A 40 5.17 -4.52 -11.34
C THR A 40 3.85 -5.20 -11.68
N ARG A 41 3.02 -5.45 -10.67
CA ARG A 41 1.63 -5.85 -10.81
C ARG A 41 0.74 -4.71 -10.32
N LYS A 42 -0.26 -4.34 -11.11
CA LYS A 42 -1.30 -3.36 -10.78
C LYS A 42 -2.52 -4.10 -10.23
N SER A 43 -3.29 -3.47 -9.34
CA SER A 43 -4.64 -3.93 -8.99
C SER A 43 -5.60 -3.75 -10.16
N ASP A 44 -6.57 -4.64 -10.27
CA ASP A 44 -7.64 -4.51 -11.28
C ASP A 44 -8.63 -3.41 -10.87
N GLU A 45 -8.77 -3.17 -9.57
CA GLU A 45 -9.60 -2.12 -8.98
C GLU A 45 -8.77 -0.85 -8.70
N SER A 46 -9.47 0.29 -8.63
CA SER A 46 -8.90 1.55 -8.13
C SER A 46 -9.72 2.00 -6.92
N TYR A 47 -9.06 2.68 -5.98
CA TYR A 47 -9.65 3.05 -4.71
C TYR A 47 -9.38 4.51 -4.38
N PRO A 48 -10.28 5.21 -3.69
CA PRO A 48 -10.02 6.58 -3.24
C PRO A 48 -8.73 6.64 -2.41
N LEU A 49 -7.81 7.54 -2.76
CA LEU A 49 -6.52 7.66 -2.06
C LEU A 49 -6.69 7.84 -0.55
N SER A 50 -7.69 8.62 -0.13
CA SER A 50 -8.02 8.83 1.29
C SER A 50 -8.37 7.54 2.02
N GLN A 51 -9.08 6.62 1.38
CA GLN A 51 -9.44 5.32 1.94
C GLN A 51 -8.21 4.42 2.08
N VAL A 52 -7.32 4.43 1.08
CA VAL A 52 -6.08 3.66 1.09
C VAL A 52 -5.16 4.13 2.22
N VAL A 53 -4.93 5.45 2.32
CA VAL A 53 -4.07 6.05 3.36
C VAL A 53 -4.63 5.76 4.75
N ALA A 54 -5.92 6.00 4.98
CA ALA A 54 -6.54 5.72 6.28
C ALA A 54 -6.48 4.23 6.67
N SER A 55 -6.53 3.33 5.69
CA SER A 55 -6.39 1.90 5.93
C SER A 55 -4.95 1.55 6.33
N LEU A 56 -3.94 2.11 5.66
CA LEU A 56 -2.53 1.88 5.97
C LEU A 56 -2.15 2.38 7.37
N GLU A 57 -2.62 3.57 7.76
CA GLU A 57 -2.35 4.13 9.08
C GLU A 57 -2.80 3.19 10.20
N ARG A 58 -3.99 2.58 10.08
CA ARG A 58 -4.52 1.60 11.04
C ARG A 58 -3.64 0.37 11.23
N PHE A 59 -2.87 -0.03 10.22
CA PHE A 59 -1.96 -1.18 10.33
C PHE A 59 -0.56 -0.79 10.83
N THR A 60 -0.25 0.51 10.89
CA THR A 60 1.05 1.03 11.36
C THR A 60 1.00 1.57 12.79
N THR A 61 -0.18 1.94 13.29
CA THR A 61 -0.37 2.22 14.72
C THR A 61 -0.27 0.91 15.52
N PRO A 62 0.63 0.81 16.52
CA PRO A 62 0.69 -0.35 17.39
C PRO A 62 -0.67 -0.55 18.06
N ILE A 63 -1.17 -1.79 18.06
CA ILE A 63 -2.42 -2.21 18.68
C ILE A 63 -2.36 -2.09 20.23
N ASP A 64 -1.20 -1.79 20.81
CA ASP A 64 -1.01 -1.68 22.26
C ASP A 64 -0.93 -0.22 22.75
N ALA A 65 -2.08 0.46 22.80
CA ALA A 65 -2.28 1.62 23.67
C ALA A 65 -3.65 1.58 24.39
N GLN A 66 -4.25 0.39 24.54
CA GLN A 66 -5.54 0.20 25.22
C GLN A 66 -5.48 -0.75 26.44
N ALA A 67 -4.32 -0.90 27.07
CA ALA A 67 -4.17 -1.67 28.32
C ALA A 67 -3.57 -0.84 29.47
N SER A 68 -4.25 0.21 29.92
CA SER A 68 -4.18 0.70 31.32
C SER A 68 -5.09 1.92 31.52
N ARG A 69 -6.39 1.67 31.65
CA ARG A 69 -7.26 2.47 32.52
C ARG A 69 -8.11 1.48 33.32
N ARG A 70 -7.55 0.98 34.41
CA ARG A 70 -8.29 0.49 35.56
C ARG A 70 -7.75 1.20 36.78
#